data_AF-A0A925A2R9-F1
#
_entry.id   AF-A0A925A2R9-F1
#
_cell.length_a   1.000
_cell.length_b   1.000
_cell.length_c   1.000
_cell.angle_alpha   90.00
_cell.angle_beta   90.00
_cell.angle_gamma   90.00
#
_symmetry.space_group_name_H-M   'P 1'
#
loop_
_entity.id
_entity.type
_entity.pdbx_description
1 polymer ?
#
loop_
_entity_poly.entity_id
_entity_poly.type
_entity_poly.pdbx_seq_one_letter_code
_entity_poly.pdbx_strand_id
1 'polypeptide(L)'
;MEYAKPWLSIDEQIDQLVARGIQMDDRDRAAAVLHEVGYYRLTGYLYPFRESESYLDDGRGRVRVLNKYRSGTRIEYATSLLDFDRRLRLLVLEGVERIEVAFRMRLGYTLGQYSAFAHEDPSLFLPAFITQRTDGNGEALPSRHSEWLARVKERQDSSDEAFVSHFRNKYEDRMPIWALTEILELGHISRLYAGLRNDIATEV
;
A
#
# COMPACT_ATOMS: atom_id res chain seq x y z
N MET A 1 5.14 -30.97 3.17
CA MET A 1 4.11 -31.57 2.28
C MET A 1 4.06 -30.73 1.02
N GLU A 2 4.15 -31.36 -0.15
CA GLU A 2 3.91 -30.68 -1.43
C GLU A 2 2.43 -30.35 -1.59
N TYR A 3 2.16 -29.29 -2.36
CA TYR A 3 0.81 -28.86 -2.66
C TYR A 3 0.18 -29.78 -3.72
N ALA A 4 -0.88 -30.50 -3.35
CA ALA A 4 -1.54 -31.48 -4.21
C ALA A 4 -3.04 -31.17 -4.45
N LYS A 5 -3.51 -29.96 -4.13
CA LYS A 5 -4.93 -29.63 -4.32
C LYS A 5 -5.23 -29.38 -5.81
N PRO A 6 -6.27 -30.00 -6.39
CA PRO A 6 -6.61 -29.81 -7.78
C PRO A 6 -7.20 -28.41 -8.02
N TRP A 7 -7.16 -27.97 -9.28
CA TRP A 7 -7.97 -26.85 -9.74
C TRP A 7 -9.46 -27.19 -9.60
N LEU A 8 -10.27 -26.20 -9.24
CA LEU A 8 -11.72 -26.34 -9.10
C LEU A 8 -12.39 -25.30 -9.99
N SER A 9 -13.37 -25.74 -10.76
CA SER A 9 -14.35 -24.89 -11.46
C SER A 9 -15.19 -24.08 -10.46
N ILE A 10 -15.93 -23.08 -10.95
CA ILE A 10 -16.80 -22.25 -10.10
C ILE A 10 -17.88 -23.10 -9.43
N ASP A 11 -18.47 -24.07 -10.13
CA ASP A 11 -19.47 -24.96 -9.56
C ASP A 11 -18.87 -25.84 -8.45
N GLU A 12 -17.67 -26.42 -8.67
CA GLU A 12 -16.98 -27.21 -7.65
C GLU A 12 -16.56 -26.35 -6.44
N GLN A 13 -16.23 -25.08 -6.66
CA GLN A 13 -15.95 -24.13 -5.59
C GLN A 13 -17.21 -23.84 -4.76
N ILE A 14 -18.37 -23.65 -5.40
CA ILE A 14 -19.66 -23.48 -4.74
C ILE A 14 -19.99 -24.73 -3.92
N ASP A 15 -19.85 -25.92 -4.51
CA ASP A 15 -20.11 -27.19 -3.83
C ASP A 15 -19.22 -27.35 -2.61
N GLN A 16 -17.94 -26.97 -2.71
CA GLN A 16 -17.02 -26.98 -1.58
C GLN A 16 -17.45 -26.02 -0.45
N LEU A 17 -17.99 -24.85 -0.77
CA LEU A 17 -18.47 -23.89 0.22
C LEU A 17 -19.74 -24.40 0.91
N VAL A 18 -20.68 -24.95 0.14
CA VAL A 18 -21.90 -25.59 0.68
C VAL A 18 -21.53 -26.77 1.59
N ALA A 19 -20.61 -27.63 1.15
CA ALA A 19 -20.11 -28.75 1.95
C ALA A 19 -19.43 -28.32 3.27
N ARG A 20 -18.90 -27.09 3.32
CA ARG A 20 -18.30 -26.51 4.53
C ARG A 20 -19.31 -25.79 5.43
N GLY A 21 -20.60 -25.76 5.08
CA GLY A 21 -21.66 -25.18 5.90
C GLY A 21 -22.06 -23.75 5.53
N ILE A 22 -21.65 -23.24 4.36
CA ILE A 22 -22.18 -21.98 3.84
C ILE A 22 -23.57 -22.22 3.27
N GLN A 23 -24.54 -21.44 3.74
CA GLN A 23 -25.88 -21.37 3.17
C GLN A 23 -25.86 -20.51 1.90
N MET A 24 -26.43 -21.06 0.83
CA MET A 24 -26.60 -20.36 -0.45
C MET A 24 -27.99 -20.66 -0.99
N ASP A 25 -28.80 -19.60 -1.09
CA ASP A 25 -30.16 -19.70 -1.62
C ASP A 25 -30.18 -19.53 -3.15
N ASP A 26 -29.18 -18.81 -3.70
CA ASP A 26 -29.05 -18.49 -5.12
C ASP A 26 -27.64 -18.84 -5.60
N ARG A 27 -27.52 -19.98 -6.31
CA ARG A 27 -26.24 -20.48 -6.83
C ARG A 27 -25.73 -19.65 -8.00
N ASP A 28 -26.61 -19.08 -8.81
CA ASP A 28 -26.21 -18.24 -9.95
C ASP A 28 -25.58 -16.94 -9.45
N ARG A 29 -26.18 -16.34 -8.41
CA ARG A 29 -25.59 -15.20 -7.72
C ARG A 29 -24.26 -15.53 -7.06
N ALA A 30 -24.13 -16.71 -6.43
CA ALA A 30 -22.87 -17.16 -5.86
C ALA A 30 -21.78 -17.34 -6.92
N ALA A 31 -22.13 -17.90 -8.09
CA ALA A 31 -21.25 -18.03 -9.23
C ALA A 31 -20.78 -16.67 -9.73
N ALA A 32 -21.69 -15.70 -9.91
CA ALA A 32 -21.36 -14.34 -10.33
C ALA A 32 -20.37 -13.66 -9.37
N VAL A 33 -20.59 -13.78 -8.05
CA VAL A 33 -19.67 -13.26 -7.03
C VAL A 33 -18.29 -13.93 -7.12
N LEU A 34 -18.24 -15.25 -7.28
CA LEU A 34 -16.98 -15.98 -7.40
C LEU A 34 -16.23 -15.62 -8.69
N HIS A 35 -16.93 -15.37 -9.79
CA HIS A 35 -16.36 -14.88 -11.04
C HIS A 35 -15.72 -13.49 -10.86
N GLU A 36 -16.36 -12.59 -10.12
CA GLU A 36 -15.86 -11.22 -9.92
C GLU A 36 -14.73 -11.15 -8.89
N VAL A 37 -14.88 -11.85 -7.77
CA VAL A 37 -14.03 -11.67 -6.58
C VAL A 37 -12.97 -12.76 -6.43
N GLY A 38 -13.25 -13.96 -6.94
CA GLY A 38 -12.42 -15.15 -6.77
C GLY A 38 -12.57 -15.83 -5.41
N TYR A 39 -12.36 -17.16 -5.41
CA TYR A 39 -12.54 -18.02 -4.23
C TYR A 39 -11.76 -17.57 -2.99
N TYR A 40 -10.46 -17.27 -3.16
CA TYR A 40 -9.57 -17.02 -2.03
C TYR A 40 -9.91 -15.71 -1.32
N ARG A 41 -10.26 -14.67 -2.09
CA ARG A 41 -10.71 -13.39 -1.53
C ARG A 41 -12.05 -13.55 -0.83
N LEU A 42 -13.03 -14.21 -1.45
CA LEU A 42 -14.33 -14.47 -0.82
C LEU A 42 -14.19 -15.23 0.50
N THR A 43 -13.41 -16.31 0.51
CA THR A 43 -13.19 -17.11 1.72
C THR A 43 -12.38 -16.40 2.80
N GLY A 44 -11.56 -15.40 2.42
CA GLY A 44 -10.94 -14.48 3.37
C GLY A 44 -11.97 -13.68 4.18
N TYR A 45 -13.00 -13.13 3.52
CA TYR A 45 -14.10 -12.44 4.22
C TYR A 45 -15.04 -13.40 4.98
N LEU A 46 -15.07 -14.69 4.62
CA LEU A 46 -15.78 -15.72 5.39
C LEU A 46 -14.99 -16.25 6.60
N TYR A 47 -13.68 -15.98 6.68
CA TYR A 47 -12.81 -16.53 7.73
C TYR A 47 -13.33 -16.29 9.16
N PRO A 48 -13.84 -15.10 9.53
CA PRO A 48 -14.38 -14.85 10.87
C PRO A 48 -15.59 -15.71 11.25
N PHE A 49 -16.30 -16.27 10.26
CA PHE A 49 -17.48 -17.11 10.46
C PHE A 49 -17.14 -18.60 10.60
N ARG A 50 -15.86 -18.96 10.60
CA ARG A 50 -15.44 -20.34 10.84
C ARG A 50 -15.74 -20.77 12.28
N GLU A 51 -16.01 -22.05 12.43
CA GLU A 51 -16.07 -22.67 13.74
C GLU A 51 -14.68 -22.62 14.38
N SER A 52 -14.65 -22.51 15.71
CA SER A 52 -13.42 -22.50 16.48
C SER A 52 -13.62 -23.37 17.71
N GLU A 53 -12.59 -24.14 18.06
CA GLU A 53 -12.58 -24.97 19.26
C GLU A 53 -11.45 -24.53 20.20
N SER A 54 -11.74 -24.53 21.50
CA SER A 54 -10.74 -24.33 22.53
C SER A 54 -10.10 -25.67 22.89
N TYR A 55 -8.78 -25.69 23.04
CA TYR A 55 -8.03 -26.87 23.45
C TYR A 55 -6.91 -26.48 24.42
N LEU A 56 -6.40 -27.45 25.17
CA LEU A 56 -5.26 -27.26 26.06
C LEU A 56 -3.98 -27.70 25.35
N ASP A 57 -2.97 -26.85 25.40
CA ASP A 57 -1.62 -27.14 24.90
C ASP A 57 -0.62 -26.73 25.98
N ASP A 58 0.05 -27.72 26.58
CA ASP A 58 0.97 -27.55 27.70
C ASP A 58 0.38 -26.72 28.87
N GLY A 59 -0.86 -27.05 29.25
CA GLY A 59 -1.59 -26.37 30.32
C GLY A 59 -2.10 -24.96 29.97
N ARG A 60 -1.85 -24.46 28.75
CA ARG A 60 -2.34 -23.16 28.27
C ARG A 60 -3.55 -23.36 27.37
N GLY A 61 -4.60 -22.57 27.61
CA GLY A 61 -5.77 -22.52 26.73
C GLY A 61 -5.42 -21.89 25.38
N ARG A 62 -5.69 -22.63 24.30
CA ARG A 62 -5.51 -22.17 22.92
C ARG A 62 -6.82 -22.33 22.15
N VAL A 63 -6.94 -21.58 21.05
CA VAL A 63 -8.08 -21.65 20.14
C VAL A 63 -7.59 -22.06 18.76
N ARG A 64 -8.24 -23.06 18.16
CA ARG A 64 -7.99 -23.46 16.77
C ARG A 64 -9.19 -23.13 15.90
N VAL A 65 -8.94 -22.48 14.77
CA VAL A 65 -9.96 -22.25 13.73
C VAL A 65 -10.11 -23.51 12.88
N LEU A 66 -11.35 -23.94 12.67
CA LEU A 66 -11.70 -25.15 11.93
C LEU A 66 -12.01 -24.83 10.46
N ASN A 67 -12.20 -25.88 9.65
CA ASN A 67 -12.49 -25.74 8.22
C ASN A 67 -13.97 -25.52 7.90
N LYS A 68 -14.87 -25.80 8.86
CA LYS A 68 -16.32 -25.61 8.71
C LYS A 68 -16.73 -24.21 9.17
N TYR A 69 -17.84 -23.74 8.64
CA TYR A 69 -18.48 -22.48 9.00
C TYR A 69 -19.58 -22.72 10.02
N ARG A 70 -19.79 -21.73 10.89
CA ARG A 70 -20.86 -21.77 11.90
C ARG A 70 -22.21 -21.87 11.21
N SER A 71 -23.15 -22.58 11.84
CA SER A 71 -24.54 -22.66 11.35
C SER A 71 -25.14 -21.28 11.11
N GLY A 72 -25.85 -21.11 9.99
CA GLY A 72 -26.42 -19.82 9.59
C GLY A 72 -25.45 -18.87 8.89
N THR A 73 -24.21 -19.29 8.60
CA THR A 73 -23.29 -18.50 7.78
C THR A 73 -23.76 -18.48 6.34
N ARG A 74 -24.01 -17.30 5.79
CA ARG A 74 -24.46 -17.11 4.41
C ARG A 74 -23.39 -16.43 3.56
N ILE A 75 -23.40 -16.65 2.26
CA ILE A 75 -22.46 -16.02 1.32
C ILE A 75 -22.61 -14.49 1.30
N GLU A 76 -23.81 -13.98 1.55
CA GLU A 76 -24.13 -12.55 1.58
C GLU A 76 -23.36 -11.78 2.67
N TYR A 77 -22.93 -12.46 3.74
CA TYR A 77 -22.11 -11.84 4.77
C TYR A 77 -20.74 -11.44 4.20
N ALA A 78 -20.12 -12.30 3.40
CA ALA A 78 -18.85 -12.00 2.76
C ALA A 78 -19.00 -10.88 1.72
N THR A 79 -20.07 -10.89 0.91
CA THR A 79 -20.30 -9.82 -0.06
C THR A 79 -20.56 -8.48 0.62
N SER A 80 -21.27 -8.47 1.75
CA SER A 80 -21.53 -7.25 2.53
C SER A 80 -20.25 -6.69 3.17
N LEU A 81 -19.39 -7.56 3.72
CA LEU A 81 -18.09 -7.16 4.25
C LEU A 81 -17.15 -6.64 3.15
N LEU A 82 -17.19 -7.27 1.97
CA LEU A 82 -16.41 -6.83 0.82
C LEU A 82 -16.86 -5.45 0.33
N ASP A 83 -18.17 -5.20 0.23
CA ASP A 83 -18.69 -3.89 -0.17
C ASP A 83 -18.38 -2.82 0.89
N PHE A 84 -18.48 -3.17 2.18
CA PHE A 84 -18.06 -2.29 3.27
C PHE A 84 -16.57 -1.92 3.15
N ASP A 85 -15.68 -2.90 3.02
CA ASP A 85 -14.23 -2.68 2.87
C ASP A 85 -13.91 -1.82 1.64
N ARG A 86 -14.59 -2.06 0.52
CA ARG A 86 -14.47 -1.23 -0.69
C ARG A 86 -14.84 0.22 -0.42
N ARG A 87 -15.99 0.48 0.22
CA ARG A 87 -16.46 1.83 0.54
C ARG A 87 -15.51 2.52 1.53
N LEU A 88 -15.07 1.80 2.56
CA LEU A 88 -14.10 2.31 3.53
C LEU A 88 -12.79 2.69 2.85
N ARG A 89 -12.26 1.85 1.95
CA ARG A 89 -11.05 2.15 1.18
C ARG A 89 -11.20 3.42 0.37
N LEU A 90 -12.34 3.65 -0.27
CA LEU A 90 -12.59 4.87 -1.04
C LEU A 90 -12.61 6.12 -0.16
N LEU A 91 -13.24 6.05 1.02
CA LEU A 91 -13.23 7.16 1.97
C LEU A 91 -11.82 7.46 2.49
N VAL A 92 -11.02 6.44 2.75
CA VAL A 92 -9.61 6.60 3.15
C VAL A 92 -8.80 7.24 2.03
N LEU A 93 -8.97 6.76 0.78
CA LEU A 93 -8.28 7.33 -0.38
C LEU A 93 -8.65 8.80 -0.61
N GLU A 94 -9.92 9.16 -0.45
CA GLU A 94 -10.37 10.57 -0.50
C GLU A 94 -9.68 11.42 0.56
N GLY A 95 -9.57 10.92 1.80
CA GLY A 95 -8.88 11.63 2.87
C GLY A 95 -7.37 11.77 2.60
N VAL A 96 -6.73 10.72 2.12
CA VAL A 96 -5.29 10.70 1.81
C VAL A 96 -4.97 11.65 0.66
N GLU A 97 -5.79 11.71 -0.38
CA GLU A 97 -5.58 12.60 -1.54
C GLU A 97 -5.50 14.07 -1.10
N ARG A 98 -6.42 14.53 -0.25
CA ARG A 98 -6.40 15.91 0.28
C ARG A 98 -5.15 16.22 1.08
N ILE A 99 -4.71 15.26 1.91
CA ILE A 99 -3.49 15.39 2.71
C ILE A 99 -2.27 15.44 1.78
N GLU A 100 -2.22 14.59 0.76
CA GLU A 100 -1.10 14.50 -0.19
C GLU A 100 -0.93 15.80 -0.99
N VAL A 101 -2.02 16.38 -1.50
CA VAL A 101 -1.98 17.67 -2.20
C VAL A 101 -1.50 18.80 -1.29
N ALA A 102 -2.05 18.90 -0.08
CA ALA A 102 -1.63 19.91 0.89
C ALA A 102 -0.16 19.75 1.28
N PHE A 103 0.29 18.50 1.47
CA PHE A 103 1.65 18.19 1.86
C PHE A 103 2.66 18.50 0.74
N ARG A 104 2.36 18.15 -0.52
CA ARG A 104 3.16 18.53 -1.69
C ARG A 104 3.33 20.05 -1.77
N MET A 105 2.23 20.78 -1.65
CA MET A 105 2.25 22.25 -1.69
C MET A 105 3.14 22.83 -0.58
N ARG A 106 2.94 22.41 0.68
CA ARG A 106 3.70 22.95 1.81
C ARG A 106 5.18 22.61 1.70
N LEU A 107 5.51 21.36 1.35
CA LEU A 107 6.90 20.93 1.18
C LEU A 107 7.60 21.70 0.05
N GLY A 108 6.94 21.84 -1.10
CA GLY A 108 7.46 22.61 -2.24
C GLY A 108 7.63 24.09 -1.93
N TYR A 109 6.66 24.68 -1.21
CA TYR A 109 6.71 26.08 -0.78
C TYR A 109 7.85 26.34 0.20
N THR A 110 7.92 25.59 1.31
CA THR A 110 8.93 25.77 2.36
C THR A 110 10.35 25.57 1.83
N LEU A 111 10.60 24.48 1.08
CA LEU A 111 11.92 24.25 0.48
C LEU A 111 12.26 25.30 -0.59
N GLY A 112 11.25 25.75 -1.35
CA GLY A 112 11.41 26.77 -2.37
C GLY A 112 11.91 28.12 -1.84
N GLN A 113 11.72 28.42 -0.55
CA GLN A 113 12.25 29.63 0.10
C GLN A 113 13.78 29.63 0.22
N TYR A 114 14.42 28.46 0.23
CA TYR A 114 15.88 28.34 0.29
C TYR A 114 16.50 28.40 -1.10
N SER A 115 16.01 27.58 -2.03
CA SER A 115 16.34 27.66 -3.44
C SER A 115 15.42 26.77 -4.29
N ALA A 116 15.42 26.98 -5.60
CA ALA A 116 14.74 26.10 -6.55
C ALA A 116 15.13 24.62 -6.39
N PHE A 117 16.38 24.34 -6.02
CA PHE A 117 16.94 22.99 -5.95
C PHE A 117 17.29 22.60 -4.51
N ALA A 118 16.59 23.17 -3.52
CA ALA A 118 16.82 22.93 -2.10
C ALA A 118 16.78 21.43 -1.72
N HIS A 119 16.00 20.63 -2.44
CA HIS A 119 15.95 19.17 -2.25
C HIS A 119 17.26 18.45 -2.58
N GLU A 120 18.18 19.09 -3.30
CA GLU A 120 19.52 18.59 -3.60
C GLU A 120 20.58 19.06 -2.58
N ASP A 121 20.27 20.07 -1.75
CA ASP A 121 21.23 20.67 -0.81
C ASP A 121 21.31 19.85 0.50
N PRO A 122 22.42 19.13 0.76
CA PRO A 122 22.57 18.30 1.96
C PRO A 122 22.46 19.09 3.27
N SER A 123 22.73 20.41 3.26
CA SER A 123 22.73 21.25 4.46
C SER A 123 21.35 21.44 5.09
N LEU A 124 20.28 21.18 4.33
CA LEU A 124 18.88 21.26 4.78
C LEU A 124 18.38 19.96 5.42
N PHE A 125 19.22 18.93 5.49
CA PHE A 125 18.85 17.60 5.97
C PHE A 125 19.62 17.20 7.23
N LEU A 126 19.06 16.24 7.96
CA LEU A 126 19.70 15.61 9.11
C LEU A 126 20.95 14.81 8.64
N PRO A 127 22.04 14.78 9.43
CA PRO A 127 23.23 14.01 9.10
C PRO A 127 22.94 12.54 8.77
N ALA A 128 22.02 11.91 9.51
CA ALA A 128 21.62 10.52 9.28
C ALA A 128 20.95 10.26 7.92
N PHE A 129 20.45 11.31 7.26
CA PHE A 129 19.84 11.20 5.92
C PHE A 129 20.88 11.31 4.81
N ILE A 130 21.92 12.14 4.99
CA ILE A 130 22.93 12.46 3.97
C ILE A 130 24.23 11.66 4.11
N THR A 131 24.45 11.01 5.26
CA THR A 131 25.69 10.24 5.50
C THR A 131 25.63 8.88 4.81
N GLN A 132 26.74 8.49 4.18
CA GLN A 132 26.93 7.17 3.60
C GLN A 132 26.76 6.08 4.66
N ARG A 133 26.16 4.96 4.28
CA ARG A 133 25.89 3.84 5.19
C ARG A 133 26.77 2.65 4.85
N THR A 134 26.75 1.64 5.70
CA THR A 134 27.37 0.34 5.45
C THR A 134 26.35 -0.76 5.67
N ASP A 135 26.41 -1.81 4.84
CA ASP A 135 25.57 -2.99 5.01
C ASP A 135 26.09 -3.92 6.13
N GLY A 136 25.44 -5.06 6.33
CA GLY A 136 25.86 -6.06 7.33
C GLY A 136 27.19 -6.76 7.02
N ASN A 137 27.70 -6.62 5.79
CA ASN A 137 28.96 -7.16 5.33
C ASN A 137 30.08 -6.10 5.32
N GLY A 138 29.78 -4.86 5.69
CA GLY A 138 30.71 -3.72 5.68
C GLY A 138 30.86 -3.04 4.32
N GLU A 139 30.03 -3.38 3.33
CA GLU A 139 30.02 -2.74 2.01
C GLU A 139 29.38 -1.36 2.07
N ALA A 140 29.93 -0.43 1.28
CA ALA A 140 29.44 0.93 1.18
C ALA A 140 28.03 0.97 0.56
N LEU A 141 27.08 1.55 1.28
CA LEU A 141 25.74 1.86 0.79
C LEU A 141 25.57 3.36 0.62
N PRO A 142 24.84 3.81 -0.42
CA PRO A 142 24.51 5.22 -0.57
C PRO A 142 23.76 5.77 0.66
N SER A 143 23.86 7.09 0.85
CA SER A 143 23.03 7.77 1.83
C SER A 143 21.56 7.67 1.45
N ARG A 144 20.66 7.86 2.41
CA ARG A 144 19.21 7.85 2.15
C ARG A 144 18.80 9.00 1.21
N HIS A 145 19.50 10.13 1.29
CA HIS A 145 19.31 11.27 0.38
C HIS A 145 19.71 10.91 -1.05
N SER A 146 20.86 10.27 -1.25
CA SER A 146 21.29 9.82 -2.58
C SER A 146 20.37 8.74 -3.15
N GLU A 147 19.91 7.79 -2.33
CA GLU A 147 18.88 6.82 -2.73
C GLU A 147 17.56 7.49 -3.11
N TRP A 148 17.18 8.54 -2.39
CA TRP A 148 15.98 9.31 -2.68
C TRP A 148 16.11 10.05 -4.01
N LEU A 149 17.24 10.74 -4.25
CA LEU A 149 17.52 11.42 -5.52
C LEU A 149 17.51 10.45 -6.72
N ALA A 150 18.06 9.23 -6.55
CA ALA A 150 18.00 8.21 -7.59
C ALA A 150 16.56 7.81 -7.94
N ARG A 151 15.70 7.60 -6.93
CA ARG A 151 14.27 7.28 -7.14
C ARG A 151 13.50 8.44 -7.77
N VAL A 152 13.83 9.68 -7.38
CA VAL A 152 13.27 10.88 -8.01
C VAL A 152 13.62 10.90 -9.49
N LYS A 153 14.88 10.61 -9.83
CA LYS A 153 15.35 10.55 -11.21
C LYS A 153 14.64 9.46 -12.01
N GLU A 154 14.49 8.25 -11.46
CA GLU A 154 13.69 7.17 -12.08
C GLU A 154 12.24 7.63 -12.35
N ARG A 155 11.64 8.37 -11.42
CA ARG A 155 10.29 8.91 -11.57
C ARG A 155 10.21 9.99 -12.65
N GLN A 156 11.21 10.87 -12.73
CA GLN A 156 11.33 11.87 -13.80
C GLN A 156 11.50 11.22 -15.17
N ASP A 157 12.36 10.21 -15.27
CA ASP A 157 12.69 9.52 -16.53
C ASP A 157 11.50 8.73 -17.07
N SER A 158 10.69 8.15 -16.18
CA SER A 158 9.47 7.41 -16.53
C SER A 158 8.22 8.28 -16.67
N SER A 159 8.31 9.59 -16.50
CA SER A 159 7.17 10.50 -16.59
C SER A 159 6.91 10.96 -18.02
N ASP A 160 5.68 10.74 -18.47
CA ASP A 160 5.13 11.22 -19.75
C ASP A 160 4.45 12.59 -19.65
N GLU A 161 4.52 13.26 -18.49
CA GLU A 161 3.90 14.56 -18.27
C GLU A 161 4.52 15.65 -19.14
N ALA A 162 3.69 16.50 -19.73
CA ALA A 162 4.14 17.52 -20.68
C ALA A 162 5.10 18.54 -20.03
N PHE A 163 4.86 18.90 -18.76
CA PHE A 163 5.73 19.83 -18.05
C PHE A 163 7.11 19.20 -17.74
N VAL A 164 7.18 17.90 -17.43
CA VAL A 164 8.45 17.20 -17.26
C VAL A 164 9.24 17.21 -18.57
N SER A 165 8.57 16.91 -19.69
CA SER A 165 9.18 17.00 -21.02
C SER A 165 9.70 18.41 -21.33
N HIS A 166 9.01 19.46 -20.88
CA HIS A 166 9.49 20.83 -21.00
C HIS A 166 10.79 21.06 -20.22
N PHE A 167 10.89 20.57 -18.97
CA PHE A 167 12.12 20.67 -18.17
C PHE A 167 13.28 19.88 -18.79
N ARG A 168 13.01 18.68 -19.31
CA ARG A 168 14.00 17.86 -20.02
C ARG A 168 14.61 18.58 -21.21
N ASN A 169 13.79 19.25 -22.01
CA ASN A 169 14.22 19.90 -23.25
C ASN A 169 14.84 21.29 -23.04
N LYS A 170 14.43 22.03 -21.99
CA LYS A 170 14.80 23.44 -21.82
C LYS A 170 15.75 23.72 -20.65
N TYR A 171 15.75 22.87 -19.62
CA TYR A 171 16.43 23.15 -18.34
C TYR A 171 17.31 21.99 -17.87
N GLU A 172 17.96 21.29 -18.82
CA GLU A 172 18.87 20.17 -18.53
C GLU A 172 18.23 19.09 -17.63
N ASP A 173 16.91 18.91 -17.79
CA ASP A 173 16.10 17.96 -16.99
C ASP A 173 16.08 18.24 -15.48
N ARG A 174 16.53 19.43 -15.06
CA ARG A 174 16.53 19.83 -13.66
C ARG A 174 15.24 20.55 -13.31
N MET A 175 14.50 19.98 -12.37
CA MET A 175 13.19 20.49 -11.96
C MET A 175 13.27 21.21 -10.61
N PRO A 176 12.69 22.41 -10.47
CA PRO A 176 12.60 23.07 -9.16
C PRO A 176 11.64 22.30 -8.24
N ILE A 177 11.86 22.40 -6.93
CA ILE A 177 11.16 21.57 -5.93
C ILE A 177 9.62 21.68 -6.00
N TRP A 178 9.07 22.86 -6.23
CA TRP A 178 7.62 23.07 -6.36
C TRP A 178 7.00 22.49 -7.64
N ALA A 179 7.80 22.23 -8.68
CA ALA A 179 7.35 21.48 -9.86
C ALA A 179 7.62 19.99 -9.69
N LEU A 180 8.73 19.64 -9.03
CA LEU A 180 9.11 18.26 -8.78
C LEU A 180 8.07 17.54 -7.91
N THR A 181 7.55 18.18 -6.87
CA THR A 181 6.55 17.57 -5.96
C THR A 181 5.33 17.01 -6.68
N GLU A 182 4.96 17.56 -7.84
CA GLU A 182 3.79 17.12 -8.63
C GLU A 182 3.94 15.71 -9.22
N ILE A 183 5.17 15.24 -9.45
CA ILE A 183 5.41 13.87 -9.93
C ILE A 183 5.80 12.90 -8.82
N LEU A 184 6.06 13.40 -7.61
CA LEU A 184 6.48 12.58 -6.47
C LEU A 184 5.30 11.90 -5.81
N GLU A 185 5.38 10.58 -5.65
CA GLU A 185 4.42 9.79 -4.85
C GLU A 185 4.53 10.10 -3.34
N LEU A 186 3.47 9.79 -2.57
CA LEU A 186 3.43 9.98 -1.11
C LEU A 186 4.69 9.43 -0.38
N GLY A 187 5.21 8.28 -0.82
CA GLY A 187 6.43 7.69 -0.26
C GLY A 187 7.69 8.54 -0.48
N HIS A 188 7.80 9.23 -1.63
CA HIS A 188 8.91 10.13 -1.93
C HIS A 188 8.86 11.37 -1.04
N ILE A 189 7.72 12.05 -0.97
CA ILE A 189 7.57 13.27 -0.15
C ILE A 189 7.71 12.98 1.34
N SER A 190 7.18 11.84 1.83
CA SER A 190 7.32 11.41 3.22
C SER A 190 8.79 11.16 3.59
N ARG A 191 9.56 10.51 2.71
CA ARG A 191 10.98 10.26 2.92
C ARG A 191 11.82 11.54 2.89
N LEU A 192 11.51 12.47 1.98
CA LEU A 192 12.18 13.76 1.93
C LEU A 192 11.94 14.55 3.23
N TYR A 193 10.68 14.69 3.63
CA TYR A 193 10.28 15.38 4.86
C TYR A 193 10.94 14.78 6.10
N ALA A 194 10.94 13.45 6.25
CA ALA A 194 11.58 12.78 7.38
C ALA A 194 13.11 12.99 7.43
N GLY A 195 13.72 13.36 6.31
CA GLY A 195 15.14 13.69 6.22
C GLY A 195 15.46 15.13 6.57
N LEU A 196 14.49 16.06 6.55
CA LEU A 196 14.72 17.49 6.78
C LEU A 196 15.22 17.75 8.20
N ARG A 197 16.02 18.80 8.35
CA ARG A 197 16.30 19.33 9.69
C ARG A 197 14.98 19.75 10.36
N ASN A 198 14.93 19.60 11.68
CA ASN A 198 13.71 19.81 12.45
C ASN A 198 13.13 21.22 12.31
N ASP A 199 13.98 22.24 12.23
CA ASP A 199 13.57 23.64 12.04
C ASP A 199 12.76 23.83 10.76
N ILE A 200 13.21 23.22 9.67
CA ILE A 200 12.55 23.28 8.36
C ILE A 200 11.30 22.39 8.34
N ALA A 201 11.40 21.18 8.89
CA ALA A 201 10.30 20.23 8.92
C ALA A 201 9.07 20.79 9.65
N THR A 202 9.26 21.54 10.73
CA THR A 202 8.13 22.14 11.48
C THR A 202 7.37 23.24 10.74
N GLU A 203 7.93 23.77 9.65
CA GLU A 203 7.28 24.79 8.82
C GLU A 203 6.40 24.18 7.71
N VAL A 204 6.64 22.90 7.37
CA VAL A 204 5.85 22.13 6.39
C VAL A 204 4.53 21.65 6.99
#